data_AF-A0A535N0L8-F1
#
_entry.id   AF-A0A535N0L8-F1
#
_cell.length_a   1.000
_cell.length_b   1.000
_cell.length_c   1.000
_cell.angle_alpha   90.00
_cell.angle_beta   90.00
_cell.angle_gamma   90.00
#
_symmetry.space_group_name_H-M   'P 1'
#
loop_
_entity.id
_entity.type
_entity.pdbx_description
1 polymer ?
#
loop_
_entity_poly.entity_id
_entity_poly.type
_entity_poly.pdbx_seq_one_letter_code
_entity_poly.pdbx_strand_id
1 'polypeptide(L)'
;MSLLIMPARTGLRRQALPLAEELYFDPRAVRRAVAAFEREASRVHPAGLSIRSDLPGLKRADARRALSGLPSPGDYQVLVKPLRYRRRPHLSGLCEFDVGRIIIRVPDPFRPFDELVYIRARRKPGAGMRFAWISEKVRFRTRRDVLRFVYLHEWLHWYLREMRGKRSGAETACDRFALRNFRRRVVTVEDALEAIRGLRMLPLSEAFRLAA
;
A
#
# COMPACT_ATOMS: atom_id res chain seq x y z
N MET A 1 -47.73 -40.84 22.04
CA MET A 1 -46.92 -39.84 22.78
C MET A 1 -45.48 -40.33 22.78
N SER A 2 -44.73 -39.98 21.74
CA SER A 2 -43.35 -40.45 21.54
C SER A 2 -42.41 -39.26 21.58
N LEU A 3 -41.59 -39.18 22.64
CA LEU A 3 -40.55 -38.20 22.80
C LEU A 3 -39.34 -38.60 21.94
N LEU A 4 -39.16 -37.90 20.81
CA LEU A 4 -37.95 -37.97 20.00
C LEU A 4 -36.84 -37.14 20.68
N ILE A 5 -35.84 -37.84 21.22
CA ILE A 5 -34.61 -37.25 21.73
C ILE A 5 -33.73 -36.90 20.52
N MET A 6 -33.57 -35.61 20.25
CA MET A 6 -32.62 -35.09 19.25
C MET A 6 -31.18 -35.13 19.81
N PRO A 7 -30.17 -35.60 19.05
CA PRO A 7 -28.79 -35.54 19.50
C PRO A 7 -28.29 -34.09 19.49
N ALA A 8 -27.66 -33.68 20.59
CA ALA A 8 -27.02 -32.38 20.73
C ALA A 8 -25.91 -32.24 19.68
N ARG A 9 -26.02 -31.22 18.82
CA ARG A 9 -24.94 -30.80 17.92
C ARG A 9 -23.76 -30.32 18.78
N THR A 10 -22.73 -31.15 18.91
CA THR A 10 -21.40 -30.74 19.38
C THR A 10 -20.82 -29.77 18.35
N GLY A 11 -21.13 -28.49 18.51
CA GLY A 11 -20.32 -27.44 17.92
C GLY A 11 -18.94 -27.53 18.55
N LEU A 12 -17.92 -27.84 17.75
CA LEU A 12 -16.54 -27.55 18.09
C LEU A 12 -16.43 -26.03 18.26
N ARG A 13 -16.74 -25.58 19.47
CA ARG A 13 -16.46 -24.23 19.95
C ARG A 13 -14.95 -24.13 19.86
N ARG A 14 -14.43 -23.41 18.85
CA ARG A 14 -13.04 -22.96 18.85
C ARG A 14 -12.85 -22.25 20.18
N GLN A 15 -12.22 -22.94 21.13
CA GLN A 15 -11.70 -22.30 22.32
C GLN A 15 -10.65 -21.34 21.79
N ALA A 16 -10.99 -20.04 21.81
CA ALA A 16 -9.97 -19.02 21.74
C ALA A 16 -9.13 -19.21 23.00
N LEU A 17 -8.03 -19.94 22.88
CA LEU A 17 -7.01 -19.98 23.91
C LEU A 17 -6.55 -18.53 24.10
N PRO A 18 -6.71 -17.95 25.30
CA PRO A 18 -6.23 -16.61 25.58
C PRO A 18 -4.69 -16.67 25.65
N LEU A 19 -4.04 -16.62 24.49
CA LEU A 19 -2.58 -16.50 24.33
C LEU A 19 -2.01 -15.20 24.95
N ALA A 20 -2.87 -14.37 25.54
CA ALA A 20 -2.50 -13.12 26.19
C ALA A 20 -1.92 -13.30 27.61
N GLU A 21 -2.00 -14.50 28.20
CA GLU A 21 -1.48 -14.79 29.55
C GLU A 21 -0.14 -15.55 29.56
N GLU A 22 0.41 -15.92 28.40
CA GLU A 22 1.75 -16.47 28.35
C GLU A 22 2.79 -15.34 28.44
N LEU A 23 3.50 -15.29 29.58
CA LEU A 23 4.59 -14.35 29.91
C LEU A 23 5.69 -14.21 28.83
N TYR A 24 5.72 -15.10 27.84
CA TYR A 24 6.70 -15.14 26.76
C TYR A 24 6.09 -15.02 25.34
N PHE A 25 4.79 -14.80 25.22
CA PHE A 25 4.15 -14.60 23.93
C PHE A 25 4.47 -13.20 23.40
N ASP A 26 5.51 -13.08 22.57
CA ASP A 26 5.75 -11.88 21.76
C ASP A 26 4.95 -11.97 20.45
N PRO A 27 3.85 -11.21 20.30
CA PRO A 27 3.06 -11.24 19.08
C PRO A 27 3.85 -10.76 17.86
N ARG A 28 4.96 -10.04 18.05
CA ARG A 28 5.87 -9.63 16.98
C ARG A 28 6.79 -10.79 16.58
N ALA A 29 7.26 -11.61 17.52
CA ALA A 29 8.04 -12.82 17.23
C ALA A 29 7.22 -13.84 16.42
N VAL A 30 5.97 -14.07 16.82
CA VAL A 30 5.06 -14.95 16.07
C VAL A 30 4.83 -14.43 14.66
N ARG A 31 4.60 -13.12 14.50
CA ARG A 31 4.45 -12.50 13.18
C ARG A 31 5.71 -12.61 12.32
N ARG A 32 6.90 -12.40 12.90
CA ARG A 32 8.20 -12.59 12.21
C ARG A 32 8.40 -14.04 11.78
N ALA A 33 8.01 -15.01 12.60
CA ALA A 33 8.08 -16.43 12.29
C ALA A 33 7.14 -16.79 11.14
N VAL A 34 5.88 -16.34 11.17
CA VAL A 34 4.93 -16.51 10.07
C VAL A 34 5.48 -15.90 8.77
N ALA A 35 6.03 -14.69 8.82
CA ALA A 35 6.65 -14.05 7.67
C ALA A 35 7.90 -14.80 7.15
N ALA A 36 8.67 -15.44 8.02
CA ALA A 36 9.79 -16.30 7.62
C ALA A 36 9.31 -17.55 6.88
N PHE A 37 8.26 -18.20 7.37
CA PHE A 37 7.65 -19.35 6.70
C PHE A 37 7.03 -18.96 5.35
N GLU A 38 6.34 -17.83 5.26
CA GLU A 38 5.79 -17.32 4.00
C GLU A 38 6.90 -16.99 2.98
N ARG A 39 8.05 -16.45 3.44
CA ARG A 39 9.24 -16.21 2.61
C ARG A 39 9.86 -17.51 2.11
N GLU A 40 10.02 -18.51 2.96
CA GLU A 40 10.58 -19.81 2.61
C GLU A 40 9.69 -20.56 1.60
N ALA A 41 8.36 -20.52 1.81
CA ALA A 41 7.39 -21.04 0.85
C ALA A 41 7.42 -20.30 -0.51
N SER A 42 7.84 -19.03 -0.52
CA SER A 42 7.90 -18.20 -1.73
C SER A 42 9.21 -18.34 -2.52
N ARG A 43 10.30 -18.83 -1.90
CA ARG A 43 11.61 -19.07 -2.56
C ARG A 43 11.55 -20.06 -3.73
N VAL A 44 10.49 -20.86 -3.84
CA VAL A 44 10.29 -21.87 -4.89
C VAL A 44 9.62 -21.28 -6.16
N HIS A 45 9.22 -20.00 -6.17
CA HIS A 45 8.52 -19.40 -7.30
C HIS A 45 9.33 -18.29 -8.01
N PRO A 46 9.74 -18.50 -9.28
CA PRO A 46 10.37 -17.43 -10.05
C PRO A 46 9.34 -16.36 -10.46
N ALA A 47 9.66 -15.12 -10.09
CA ALA A 47 9.30 -13.86 -10.76
C ALA A 47 7.82 -13.59 -11.06
N GLY A 48 7.03 -13.27 -10.04
CA GLY A 48 5.74 -12.60 -10.22
C GLY A 48 5.24 -11.94 -8.94
N LEU A 49 4.68 -10.74 -9.06
CA LEU A 49 3.99 -10.04 -7.95
C LEU A 49 2.96 -10.97 -7.28
N SER A 50 3.21 -11.30 -6.01
CA SER A 50 2.28 -12.06 -5.17
C SER A 50 1.12 -11.16 -4.78
N ILE A 51 0.00 -11.25 -5.52
CA ILE A 51 -1.16 -10.38 -5.32
C ILE A 51 -2.35 -11.18 -4.80
N ARG A 52 -3.03 -10.65 -3.79
CA ARG A 52 -4.36 -11.05 -3.33
C ARG A 52 -5.32 -9.86 -3.42
N SER A 53 -6.57 -10.11 -3.81
CA SER A 53 -7.61 -9.07 -3.89
C SER A 53 -8.83 -9.51 -3.10
N ASP A 54 -9.18 -8.73 -2.08
CA ASP A 54 -10.43 -8.84 -1.33
C ASP A 54 -11.43 -7.75 -1.77
N LEU A 55 -11.12 -6.98 -2.83
CA LEU A 55 -11.98 -5.92 -3.35
C LEU A 55 -13.11 -6.50 -4.23
N PRO A 56 -14.39 -6.27 -3.90
CA PRO A 56 -15.50 -6.74 -4.72
C PRO A 56 -15.43 -6.24 -6.16
N GLY A 57 -15.60 -7.16 -7.12
CA GLY A 57 -15.58 -6.84 -8.54
C GLY A 57 -14.18 -6.57 -9.13
N LEU A 58 -13.09 -6.80 -8.38
CA LEU A 58 -11.72 -6.77 -8.92
C LEU A 58 -11.05 -8.14 -8.73
N LYS A 59 -10.91 -8.88 -9.84
CA LYS A 59 -10.25 -10.19 -9.82
C LYS A 59 -8.73 -10.01 -9.65
N ARG A 60 -8.08 -11.04 -9.09
CA ARG A 60 -6.61 -11.10 -8.93
C ARG A 60 -5.87 -10.82 -10.25
N ALA A 61 -6.35 -11.38 -11.37
CA ALA A 61 -5.75 -11.18 -12.68
C ALA A 61 -5.81 -9.72 -13.15
N ASP A 62 -6.89 -9.00 -12.83
CA ASP A 62 -7.05 -7.59 -13.18
C ASP A 62 -6.16 -6.70 -12.32
N ALA A 63 -6.04 -7.00 -11.02
CA ALA A 63 -5.08 -6.34 -10.15
C ALA A 63 -3.63 -6.57 -10.64
N ARG A 64 -3.29 -7.80 -11.03
CA ARG A 64 -1.98 -8.12 -11.62
C ARG A 64 -1.73 -7.35 -12.91
N ARG A 65 -2.71 -7.28 -13.82
CA ARG A 65 -2.62 -6.46 -15.03
C ARG A 65 -2.44 -4.98 -14.70
N ALA A 66 -3.19 -4.47 -13.72
CA ALA A 66 -3.13 -3.08 -13.29
C ALA A 66 -1.76 -2.70 -12.74
N LEU A 67 -1.07 -3.63 -12.05
CA LEU A 67 0.27 -3.43 -11.48
C LEU A 67 1.40 -3.93 -12.39
N SER A 68 1.10 -4.47 -13.56
CA SER A 68 2.12 -4.90 -14.52
C SER A 68 3.02 -3.72 -14.92
N GLY A 69 4.30 -4.02 -15.13
CA GLY A 69 5.35 -3.05 -15.45
C GLY A 69 5.83 -2.20 -14.26
N LEU A 70 5.33 -2.46 -13.04
CA LEU A 70 5.80 -1.79 -11.83
C LEU A 70 6.89 -2.63 -11.14
N PRO A 71 7.81 -2.01 -10.39
CA PRO A 71 8.88 -2.73 -9.72
C PRO A 71 8.32 -3.71 -8.69
N SER A 72 8.94 -4.87 -8.52
CA SER A 72 8.51 -5.89 -7.56
C SER A 72 8.99 -5.54 -6.13
N PRO A 73 8.23 -5.85 -5.06
CA PRO A 73 8.66 -5.65 -3.69
C PRO A 73 9.36 -6.90 -3.13
N GLY A 74 10.06 -7.65 -3.99
CA GLY A 74 10.67 -8.94 -3.63
C GLY A 74 9.61 -9.93 -3.16
N ASP A 75 9.79 -10.44 -1.94
CA ASP A 75 8.94 -11.47 -1.34
C ASP A 75 7.65 -10.92 -0.70
N TYR A 76 7.43 -9.59 -0.73
CA TYR A 76 6.25 -9.02 -0.09
C TYR A 76 4.97 -9.37 -0.87
N GLN A 77 3.91 -9.72 -0.14
CA GLN A 77 2.59 -9.90 -0.70
C GLN A 77 1.87 -8.54 -0.84
N VAL A 78 1.26 -8.31 -1.99
CA VAL A 78 0.40 -7.16 -2.26
C VAL A 78 -1.05 -7.54 -2.01
N LEU A 79 -1.71 -6.85 -1.09
CA LEU A 79 -3.09 -7.11 -0.69
C LEU A 79 -3.99 -5.92 -1.03
N VAL A 80 -4.91 -6.14 -1.96
CA VAL A 80 -5.89 -5.13 -2.37
C VAL A 80 -7.16 -5.27 -1.53
N LYS A 81 -7.54 -4.20 -0.81
CA LYS A 81 -8.71 -4.16 0.08
C LYS A 81 -9.67 -3.03 -0.31
N PRO A 82 -10.97 -3.17 -0.01
CA PRO A 82 -11.91 -2.05 -0.10
C PRO A 82 -11.59 -0.99 0.95
N LEU A 83 -11.72 0.28 0.55
CA LEU A 83 -11.73 1.45 1.43
C LEU A 83 -13.15 1.99 1.49
N ARG A 84 -13.83 1.76 2.61
CA ARG A 84 -15.09 2.43 2.92
C ARG A 84 -14.79 3.85 3.40
N TYR A 85 -15.58 4.82 2.95
CA TYR A 85 -15.41 6.22 3.30
C TYR A 85 -16.75 6.88 3.58
N ARG A 86 -16.78 7.81 4.55
CA ARG A 86 -18.00 8.52 4.95
C ARG A 86 -18.21 9.84 4.22
N ARG A 87 -17.13 10.63 4.06
CA ARG A 87 -17.19 11.97 3.46
C ARG A 87 -16.83 11.97 1.98
N ARG A 88 -15.62 11.52 1.66
CA ARG A 88 -15.11 11.45 0.28
C ARG A 88 -14.12 10.30 0.10
N PRO A 89 -13.98 9.76 -1.12
CA PRO A 89 -12.87 8.87 -1.46
C PRO A 89 -11.53 9.56 -1.16
N HIS A 90 -10.55 8.77 -0.77
CA HIS A 90 -9.18 9.24 -0.55
C HIS A 90 -8.19 8.10 -0.79
N LEU A 91 -6.91 8.45 -0.85
CA LEU A 91 -5.82 7.48 -0.98
C LEU A 91 -5.49 6.87 0.38
N SER A 92 -5.29 5.55 0.43
CA SER A 92 -4.85 4.88 1.66
C SER A 92 -4.07 3.60 1.31
N GLY A 93 -2.84 3.53 1.81
CA GLY A 93 -1.98 2.37 1.75
C GLY A 93 -1.32 2.13 3.10
N LEU A 94 -0.67 0.98 3.23
CA LEU A 94 0.21 0.69 4.34
C LEU A 94 1.19 -0.42 3.97
N CYS A 95 2.47 -0.21 4.24
CA CYS A 95 3.47 -1.27 4.27
C CYS A 95 3.56 -1.90 5.68
N GLU A 96 3.09 -3.13 5.82
CA GLU A 96 3.25 -3.95 7.04
C GLU A 96 4.57 -4.73 6.96
N PHE A 97 5.67 -4.06 7.31
CA PHE A 97 7.01 -4.62 7.16
C PHE A 97 7.24 -5.93 7.94
N ASP A 98 6.70 -6.02 9.16
CA ASP A 98 6.91 -7.18 10.04
C ASP A 98 6.34 -8.49 9.48
N VAL A 99 5.38 -8.38 8.56
CA VAL A 99 4.66 -9.49 7.94
C VAL A 99 4.81 -9.53 6.42
N GLY A 100 5.73 -8.73 5.86
CA GLY A 100 6.03 -8.75 4.43
C GLY A 100 4.83 -8.39 3.55
N ARG A 101 4.07 -7.34 3.88
CA ARG A 101 2.87 -6.97 3.11
C ARG A 101 2.80 -5.51 2.70
N ILE A 102 2.33 -5.28 1.48
CA ILE A 102 1.87 -3.97 1.00
C ILE A 102 0.35 -4.03 0.86
N ILE A 103 -0.36 -3.25 1.67
CA ILE A 103 -1.80 -3.13 1.61
C ILE A 103 -2.16 -1.92 0.76
N ILE A 104 -2.94 -2.14 -0.29
CA ILE A 104 -3.53 -1.09 -1.12
C ILE A 104 -5.02 -1.02 -0.80
N ARG A 105 -5.52 0.13 -0.33
CA ARG A 105 -6.95 0.31 -0.12
C ARG A 105 -7.56 1.14 -1.25
N VAL A 106 -8.55 0.57 -1.92
CA VAL A 106 -9.22 1.19 -3.06
C VAL A 106 -10.63 1.64 -2.65
N PRO A 107 -11.02 2.91 -2.89
CA PRO A 107 -12.36 3.39 -2.58
C PRO A 107 -13.46 2.47 -3.13
N ASP A 108 -14.38 2.10 -2.25
CA ASP A 108 -15.56 1.29 -2.59
C ASP A 108 -16.82 1.84 -1.89
N PRO A 109 -17.89 2.19 -2.63
CA PRO A 109 -17.99 2.17 -4.09
C PRO A 109 -17.00 3.13 -4.74
N PHE A 110 -16.47 2.79 -5.91
CA PHE A 110 -15.53 3.66 -6.60
C PHE A 110 -16.27 4.78 -7.32
N ARG A 111 -15.86 6.03 -7.06
CA ARG A 111 -16.24 7.20 -7.85
C ARG A 111 -14.99 8.02 -8.14
N PRO A 112 -14.81 8.58 -9.35
CA PRO A 112 -13.70 9.47 -9.63
C PRO A 112 -13.65 10.64 -8.65
N PHE A 113 -12.45 10.98 -8.18
CA PHE A 113 -12.25 12.01 -7.16
C PHE A 113 -10.94 12.75 -7.37
N ASP A 114 -10.84 13.93 -6.76
CA ASP A 114 -9.62 14.72 -6.69
C ASP A 114 -8.99 14.58 -5.31
N GLU A 115 -7.67 14.41 -5.27
CA GLU A 115 -6.89 14.43 -4.03
C GLU A 115 -5.76 15.46 -4.16
N LEU A 116 -5.41 16.12 -3.05
CA LEU A 116 -4.21 16.94 -2.98
C LEU A 116 -3.02 16.05 -2.62
N VAL A 117 -2.01 16.01 -3.49
CA VAL A 117 -0.78 15.24 -3.29
C VAL A 117 0.35 16.20 -2.95
N TYR A 118 1.03 16.01 -1.82
CA TYR A 118 2.06 16.91 -1.34
C TYR A 118 3.43 16.58 -1.93
N ILE A 119 3.89 17.43 -2.84
CA ILE A 119 5.12 17.17 -3.62
C ILE A 119 6.37 17.79 -3.03
N ARG A 120 6.25 18.81 -2.17
CA ARG A 120 7.38 19.48 -1.52
C ARG A 120 6.92 20.15 -0.22
N ALA A 121 7.77 20.11 0.79
CA ALA A 121 7.68 20.96 1.97
C ALA A 121 8.92 21.85 2.03
N ARG A 122 8.74 23.16 2.20
CA ARG A 122 9.83 24.10 2.49
C ARG A 122 9.68 24.60 3.91
N ARG A 123 10.69 24.44 4.75
CA ARG A 123 10.69 25.03 6.10
C ARG A 123 10.65 26.56 5.95
N LYS A 124 9.71 27.21 6.65
CA LYS A 124 9.63 28.66 6.73
C LYS A 124 10.72 29.18 7.70
N PRO A 125 11.33 30.33 7.41
CA PRO A 125 12.27 30.96 8.35
C PRO A 125 11.55 31.34 9.66
N GLY A 126 12.26 31.27 10.78
CA GLY A 126 11.77 31.63 12.12
C GLY A 126 11.93 30.53 13.18
N ALA A 127 11.68 30.88 14.44
CA ALA A 127 11.88 30.01 15.60
C ALA A 127 10.92 28.79 15.65
N GLY A 128 9.81 28.83 14.92
CA GLY A 128 8.82 27.75 14.90
C GLY A 128 9.06 26.71 13.80
N MET A 129 8.70 25.45 14.05
CA MET A 129 8.70 24.38 13.06
C MET A 129 7.51 24.52 12.10
N ARG A 130 7.58 25.51 11.20
CA ARG A 130 6.54 25.81 10.21
C ARG A 130 7.00 25.43 8.80
N PHE A 131 6.09 24.88 8.00
CA PHE A 131 6.36 24.47 6.62
C PHE A 131 5.39 25.15 5.65
N ALA A 132 5.91 25.53 4.47
CA ALA A 132 5.12 25.85 3.29
C ALA A 132 5.04 24.57 2.45
N TRP A 133 3.83 24.03 2.31
CA TRP A 133 3.56 22.84 1.52
C TRP A 133 3.20 23.23 0.09
N ILE A 134 3.78 22.52 -0.87
CA ILE A 134 3.42 22.59 -2.28
C ILE A 134 2.70 21.28 -2.60
N SER A 135 1.48 21.39 -3.10
CA SER A 135 0.63 20.26 -3.47
C SER A 135 0.14 20.39 -4.90
N GLU A 136 -0.12 19.26 -5.54
CA GLU A 136 -0.81 19.18 -6.82
C GLU A 136 -2.19 18.54 -6.62
N LYS A 137 -3.22 19.08 -7.31
CA LYS A 137 -4.56 18.48 -7.33
C LYS A 137 -4.62 17.42 -8.42
N VAL A 138 -4.90 16.18 -8.04
CA VAL A 138 -4.81 15.03 -8.94
C VAL A 138 -6.16 14.33 -9.04
N ARG A 139 -6.66 14.22 -10.28
CA ARG A 139 -7.89 13.46 -10.57
C ARG A 139 -7.60 11.97 -10.74
N PHE A 140 -8.16 11.15 -9.86
CA PHE A 140 -8.19 9.68 -9.98
C PHE A 140 -9.45 9.27 -10.72
N ARG A 141 -9.30 8.78 -11.96
CA ARG A 141 -10.43 8.46 -12.84
C ARG A 141 -10.86 7.01 -12.75
N THR A 142 -9.94 6.13 -12.37
CA THR A 142 -10.18 4.68 -12.37
C THR A 142 -9.63 4.01 -11.11
N ARG A 143 -10.13 2.82 -10.78
CA ARG A 143 -9.54 1.97 -9.73
C ARG A 143 -8.06 1.66 -10.04
N ARG A 144 -7.68 1.55 -11.32
CA ARG A 144 -6.29 1.36 -11.75
C ARG A 144 -5.40 2.53 -11.34
N ASP A 145 -5.89 3.76 -11.45
CA ASP A 145 -5.12 4.95 -11.04
C ASP A 145 -4.77 4.87 -9.55
N VAL A 146 -5.76 4.56 -8.70
CA VAL A 146 -5.56 4.42 -7.25
C VAL A 146 -4.64 3.25 -6.94
N LEU A 147 -4.87 2.09 -7.55
CA LEU A 147 -4.04 0.90 -7.36
C LEU A 147 -2.57 1.21 -7.63
N ARG A 148 -2.26 1.81 -8.78
CA ARG A 148 -0.88 2.10 -9.17
C ARG A 148 -0.26 3.20 -8.32
N PHE A 149 -1.01 4.24 -7.98
CA PHE A 149 -0.50 5.34 -7.16
C PHE A 149 -0.15 4.84 -5.76
N VAL A 150 -1.10 4.22 -5.07
CA VAL A 150 -0.89 3.72 -3.71
C VAL A 150 0.19 2.64 -3.70
N TYR A 151 0.18 1.73 -4.68
CA TYR A 151 1.25 0.74 -4.80
C TYR A 151 2.64 1.38 -4.90
N LEU A 152 2.83 2.37 -5.78
CA LEU A 152 4.13 3.02 -5.96
C LEU A 152 4.57 3.80 -4.72
N HIS A 153 3.63 4.44 -4.04
CA HIS A 153 3.88 5.13 -2.78
C HIS A 153 4.41 4.14 -1.73
N GLU A 154 3.67 3.06 -1.48
CA GLU A 154 4.07 2.04 -0.49
C GLU A 154 5.31 1.25 -0.93
N TRP A 155 5.48 1.00 -2.23
CA TRP A 155 6.67 0.35 -2.76
C TRP A 155 7.92 1.20 -2.50
N LEU A 156 7.85 2.54 -2.58
CA LEU A 156 9.01 3.37 -2.25
C LEU A 156 9.32 3.34 -0.74
N HIS A 157 8.30 3.30 0.11
CA HIS A 157 8.48 3.07 1.55
C HIS A 157 9.20 1.73 1.81
N TRP A 158 8.74 0.67 1.15
CA TRP A 158 9.40 -0.64 1.15
C TRP A 158 10.85 -0.54 0.71
N TYR A 159 11.12 0.04 -0.47
CA TYR A 159 12.46 0.15 -1.03
C TYR A 159 13.42 0.94 -0.14
N LEU A 160 12.96 2.07 0.43
CA LEU A 160 13.77 2.89 1.32
C LEU A 160 14.16 2.14 2.60
N ARG A 161 13.23 1.35 3.17
CA ARG A 161 13.49 0.59 4.38
C ARG A 161 14.30 -0.67 4.12
N GLU A 162 13.80 -1.56 3.28
CA GLU A 162 14.36 -2.90 3.10
C GLU A 162 15.62 -2.89 2.22
N MET A 163 15.67 -2.07 1.17
CA MET A 163 16.80 -2.06 0.23
C MET A 163 17.86 -1.01 0.55
N ARG A 164 17.48 0.08 1.22
CA ARG A 164 18.39 1.21 1.52
C ARG A 164 18.69 1.40 3.00
N GLY A 165 18.08 0.62 3.90
CA GLY A 165 18.27 0.71 5.34
C GLY A 165 17.87 2.07 5.95
N LYS A 166 17.06 2.86 5.23
CA LYS A 166 16.60 4.19 5.69
C LYS A 166 15.27 4.06 6.42
N ARG A 167 14.96 5.04 7.28
CA ARG A 167 13.60 5.13 7.83
C ARG A 167 12.60 5.36 6.71
N SER A 168 11.43 4.73 6.80
CA SER A 168 10.29 4.87 5.87
C SER A 168 9.59 6.24 5.96
N GLY A 169 10.30 7.31 6.32
CA GLY A 169 9.71 8.61 6.67
C GLY A 169 9.76 9.66 5.56
N ALA A 170 9.96 9.24 4.30
CA ALA A 170 10.13 10.16 3.18
C ALA A 170 8.82 10.39 2.41
N GLU A 171 7.72 10.66 3.13
CA GLU A 171 6.35 10.78 2.56
C GLU A 171 6.29 11.66 1.31
N THR A 172 6.90 12.85 1.37
CA THR A 172 6.92 13.79 0.24
C THR A 172 7.71 13.25 -0.96
N ALA A 173 8.70 12.39 -0.76
CA ALA A 173 9.38 11.71 -1.86
C ALA A 173 8.54 10.56 -2.44
N CYS A 174 7.85 9.80 -1.57
CA CYS A 174 6.92 8.72 -1.95
C CYS A 174 5.73 9.26 -2.77
N ASP A 175 5.09 10.32 -2.29
CA ASP A 175 4.02 11.04 -3.01
C ASP A 175 4.48 11.52 -4.38
N ARG A 176 5.66 12.16 -4.43
CA ARG A 176 6.21 12.69 -5.67
C ARG A 176 6.57 11.58 -6.67
N PHE A 177 7.12 10.47 -6.18
CA PHE A 177 7.42 9.29 -6.99
C PHE A 177 6.14 8.67 -7.55
N ALA A 178 5.13 8.44 -6.70
CA ALA A 178 3.85 7.89 -7.13
C ALA A 178 3.15 8.80 -8.16
N LEU A 179 3.11 10.11 -7.89
CA LEU A 179 2.47 11.11 -8.74
C LEU A 179 3.00 11.12 -10.18
N ARG A 180 4.32 11.05 -10.37
CA ARG A 180 4.91 11.04 -11.71
C ARG A 180 4.67 9.74 -12.47
N ASN A 181 4.52 8.63 -11.75
CA ASN A 181 4.71 7.31 -12.32
C ASN A 181 3.42 6.48 -12.42
N PHE A 182 2.36 6.80 -11.65
CA PHE A 182 1.17 5.92 -11.58
C PHE A 182 0.47 5.71 -12.93
N ARG A 183 0.59 6.64 -13.88
CA ARG A 183 0.01 6.51 -15.22
C ARG A 183 0.95 5.91 -16.27
N ARG A 184 2.26 5.87 -16.00
CA ARG A 184 3.25 5.26 -16.92
C ARG A 184 2.97 3.77 -17.06
N ARG A 185 3.42 3.14 -18.14
CA ARG A 185 3.30 1.68 -18.32
C ARG A 185 4.37 0.93 -17.53
N VAL A 186 5.60 1.38 -17.66
CA VAL A 186 6.78 0.81 -16.99
C VAL A 186 7.35 1.85 -16.02
N VAL A 187 7.73 1.39 -14.83
CA VAL A 187 8.40 2.17 -13.78
C VAL A 187 9.54 1.30 -13.24
N THR A 188 10.71 1.89 -13.04
CA THR A 188 11.90 1.16 -12.63
C THR A 188 12.50 1.72 -11.34
N VAL A 189 13.57 1.09 -10.85
CA VAL A 189 14.30 1.57 -9.66
C VAL A 189 15.00 2.90 -9.93
N GLU A 190 15.40 3.17 -11.18
CA GLU A 190 16.01 4.43 -11.60
C GLU A 190 15.06 5.62 -11.37
N ASP A 191 13.77 5.46 -11.68
CA ASP A 191 12.72 6.47 -11.42
C ASP A 191 12.62 6.79 -9.91
N ALA A 192 12.81 5.76 -9.07
CA ALA A 192 12.82 5.93 -7.61
C ALA A 192 14.07 6.68 -7.13
N LEU A 193 15.24 6.35 -7.67
CA LEU A 193 16.49 7.05 -7.36
C LEU A 193 16.44 8.52 -7.78
N GLU A 194 15.82 8.85 -8.91
CA GLU A 194 15.57 10.23 -9.33
C GLU A 194 14.67 10.97 -8.34
N ALA A 195 13.56 10.36 -7.94
CA ALA A 195 12.63 10.95 -6.97
C ALA A 195 13.29 11.24 -5.61
N ILE A 196 14.17 10.34 -5.15
CA ILE A 196 14.93 10.46 -3.89
C ILE A 196 15.97 11.57 -3.97
N ARG A 197 16.74 11.65 -5.08
CA ARG A 197 17.81 12.65 -5.24
C ARG A 197 17.27 14.08 -5.31
N GLY A 198 16.02 14.25 -5.72
CA GLY A 198 15.41 15.58 -5.90
C GLY A 198 16.07 16.41 -7.00
N LEU A 199 16.98 15.82 -7.79
CA LEU A 199 17.71 16.48 -8.86
C LEU A 199 16.81 16.64 -10.08
N ARG A 200 16.58 17.91 -10.43
CA ARG A 200 16.17 18.42 -11.75
C ARG A 200 14.94 17.76 -12.38
N MET A 201 13.80 17.89 -11.72
CA MET A 201 12.55 17.45 -12.34
C MET A 201 11.86 18.64 -12.97
N LEU A 202 11.99 18.70 -14.30
CA LEU A 202 11.27 19.59 -15.20
C LEU A 202 9.81 19.72 -14.75
N PRO A 203 9.19 20.90 -14.88
CA PRO A 203 7.77 21.04 -14.64
C PRO A 203 7.03 19.99 -15.49
N LEU A 204 6.12 19.24 -14.86
CA LEU A 204 5.15 18.45 -15.60
C LEU A 204 4.44 19.38 -16.59
N SER A 205 4.19 18.88 -17.81
CA SER A 205 3.74 19.70 -18.95
C SER A 205 2.56 20.60 -18.58
N GLU A 206 2.48 21.77 -19.23
CA GLU A 206 1.46 22.81 -19.01
C GLU A 206 0.01 22.29 -18.99
N ALA A 207 -0.25 21.11 -19.56
CA ALA A 207 -1.51 20.39 -19.50
C ALA A 207 -2.05 20.14 -18.08
N PHE A 208 -1.24 20.28 -17.02
CA PHE A 208 -1.66 20.09 -15.62
C PHE A 208 -1.67 21.38 -14.78
N ARG A 209 -1.42 22.57 -15.36
CA ARG A 209 -1.29 23.83 -14.59
C ARG A 209 -2.57 24.64 -14.36
N LEU A 210 -3.75 24.18 -14.75
CA LEU A 210 -4.98 24.95 -14.54
C LEU A 210 -5.71 24.53 -13.26
N ALA A 211 -5.42 25.26 -12.17
CA ALA A 211 -6.40 25.79 -11.22
C ALA A 211 -5.65 26.63 -10.16
N ALA A 212 -5.63 27.95 -10.39
CA ALA A 212 -5.42 28.95 -9.34
C ALA A 212 -6.67 29.04 -8.47
#